data_AF-A0A317DF42-F1
#
_entry.id   AF-A0A317DF42-F1
#
_cell.length_a   1.000
_cell.length_b   1.000
_cell.length_c   1.000
_cell.angle_alpha   90.00
_cell.angle_beta   90.00
_cell.angle_gamma   90.00
#
_symmetry.space_group_name_H-M   'P 1'
#
loop_
_entity.id
_entity.type
_entity.pdbx_description
1 polymer ?
#
loop_
_entity_poly.entity_id
_entity_poly.type
_entity_poly.pdbx_seq_one_letter_code
_entity_poly.pdbx_strand_id
1 'polypeptide(L)'
;MKHTLKRQLRRLATERPYQIVAGSAAALVLASGTGALLAGTGDAPVRQETTAAVSELAPRLGDVATRSQERIAAVPSTSPSPKPSPTATSAKPDPDLTRKAAPKPPSTKVLDYTYEAQTAYWNCGPAAVRNALSASGVETTQDAMVAPLNAGENGTNSAEDTTRGLNQMVKGNPYRTHMIPGPATPAQMDQLQADVVKAITDGRGVVANIVGSATDTDGGWHSFPGGHYIAVVGYKNDGRTVRIADSANPALPAYWITTIDLANWMATRGYSA
;
A
#
# COMPACT_ATOMS: atom_id res chain seq x y z
N MET A 1 60.12 -18.65 36.45
CA MET A 1 60.65 -17.28 36.33
C MET A 1 59.58 -16.41 35.67
N LYS A 2 59.24 -15.28 36.29
CA LYS A 2 58.14 -14.38 35.89
C LYS A 2 58.68 -13.34 34.91
N HIS A 3 58.01 -13.13 33.77
CA HIS A 3 58.09 -11.86 33.04
C HIS A 3 56.72 -11.46 32.49
N THR A 4 56.19 -10.39 33.07
CA THR A 4 55.06 -9.59 32.64
C THR A 4 55.53 -8.57 31.60
N LEU A 5 54.77 -8.35 30.52
CA LEU A 5 54.89 -7.13 29.71
C LEU A 5 53.60 -6.78 28.93
N LYS A 6 52.90 -5.79 29.50
CA LYS A 6 52.23 -4.62 28.90
C LYS A 6 51.38 -4.77 27.63
N ARG A 7 50.07 -4.73 27.90
CA ARG A 7 48.95 -4.05 27.21
C ARG A 7 49.34 -2.86 26.29
N GLN A 8 48.96 -2.90 25.02
CA GLN A 8 48.54 -1.72 24.23
C GLN A 8 47.43 -2.10 23.24
N LEU A 9 46.28 -1.44 23.40
CA LEU A 9 45.11 -1.48 22.51
C LEU A 9 45.36 -0.53 21.33
N ARG A 10 45.11 -0.98 20.09
CA ARG A 10 44.89 -0.09 18.94
C ARG A 10 43.51 -0.37 18.35
N ARG A 11 42.60 0.58 18.56
CA ARG A 11 41.34 0.71 17.83
C ARG A 11 41.68 1.10 16.39
N LEU A 12 41.15 0.37 15.42
CA LEU A 12 41.06 0.79 14.03
C LEU A 12 39.62 1.28 13.80
N ALA A 13 39.42 2.59 13.93
CA ALA A 13 38.26 3.27 13.38
C ALA A 13 38.66 3.77 11.98
N THR A 14 37.96 3.31 10.95
CA THR A 14 38.06 3.85 9.60
C THR A 14 36.81 4.68 9.34
N GLU A 15 36.95 5.99 9.53
CA GLU A 15 35.97 6.99 9.12
C GLU A 15 36.07 7.18 7.59
N ARG A 16 34.93 7.14 6.90
CA ARG A 16 34.81 7.51 5.48
C ARG A 16 34.26 8.94 5.37
N PRO A 17 34.79 9.77 4.46
CA PRO A 17 34.41 11.18 4.37
C PRO A 17 33.05 11.35 3.67
N TYR A 18 32.20 12.17 4.28
CA TYR A 18 30.98 12.71 3.71
C TYR A 18 31.31 13.66 2.55
N GLN A 19 30.77 13.42 1.37
CA GLN A 19 30.70 14.42 0.30
C GLN A 19 29.35 15.13 0.36
N ILE A 20 29.39 16.40 0.74
CA ILE A 20 28.28 17.35 0.65
C ILE A 20 28.31 17.92 -0.77
N VAL A 21 27.29 17.64 -1.57
CA VAL A 21 27.09 18.32 -2.87
C VAL A 21 26.33 19.62 -2.61
N ALA A 22 27.01 20.73 -2.89
CA ALA A 22 26.51 22.08 -2.73
C ALA A 22 25.37 22.39 -3.71
N GLY A 23 24.29 22.97 -3.19
CA GLY A 23 23.17 23.50 -3.97
C GLY A 23 23.57 24.75 -4.74
N SER A 24 23.16 24.83 -6.01
CA SER A 24 23.31 26.03 -6.83
C SER A 24 22.13 26.97 -6.59
N ALA A 25 22.39 28.11 -5.96
CA ALA A 25 21.48 29.24 -5.87
C ALA A 25 21.78 30.22 -7.02
N ALA A 26 20.85 30.36 -7.96
CA ALA A 26 20.89 31.45 -8.94
C ALA A 26 20.07 32.62 -8.40
N ALA A 27 20.77 33.67 -7.95
CA ALA A 27 20.20 34.98 -7.67
C ALA A 27 20.36 35.86 -8.92
N LEU A 28 19.26 36.43 -9.42
CA LEU A 28 19.30 37.57 -10.34
C LEU A 28 18.57 38.73 -9.67
N VAL A 29 19.32 39.79 -9.37
CA VAL A 29 18.80 41.07 -8.85
C VAL A 29 18.75 42.09 -9.97
N LEU A 30 17.59 42.72 -10.04
CA LEU A 30 17.09 43.94 -10.69
C LEU A 30 18.11 44.98 -11.19
N ALA A 31 17.78 45.57 -12.34
CA ALA A 31 18.17 46.94 -12.70
C ALA A 31 16.93 47.77 -13.06
N SER A 32 16.83 48.92 -12.40
CA SER A 32 15.83 49.98 -12.50
C SER A 32 16.11 50.97 -13.65
N GLY A 33 15.06 51.58 -14.22
CA GLY A 33 15.20 52.79 -15.04
C GLY A 33 13.90 53.30 -15.69
N THR A 34 13.32 54.34 -15.08
CA THR A 34 12.62 55.54 -15.66
C THR A 34 12.39 55.59 -17.18
N GLY A 35 11.27 56.00 -17.80
CA GLY A 35 10.03 56.69 -17.41
C GLY A 35 9.53 57.51 -18.64
N ALA A 36 8.21 57.63 -18.88
CA ALA A 36 7.50 58.79 -19.50
C ALA A 36 6.04 58.43 -19.92
N LEU A 37 5.17 59.43 -19.75
CA LEU A 37 3.69 59.43 -19.77
C LEU A 37 3.06 59.61 -21.17
N LEU A 38 1.75 59.28 -21.30
CA LEU A 38 0.61 60.12 -21.77
C LEU A 38 -0.67 59.25 -21.90
N ALA A 39 -1.68 59.41 -21.02
CA ALA A 39 -3.00 60.08 -21.21
C ALA A 39 -3.95 59.39 -22.23
N GLY A 40 -5.23 59.07 -22.02
CA GLY A 40 -6.26 59.15 -20.96
C GLY A 40 -7.39 58.14 -21.34
N THR A 41 -8.59 58.00 -20.77
CA THR A 41 -9.46 58.78 -19.86
C THR A 41 -10.60 57.89 -19.33
N GLY A 42 -11.01 58.08 -18.07
CA GLY A 42 -12.37 57.82 -17.52
C GLY A 42 -12.69 56.37 -17.10
N ASP A 43 -13.33 56.07 -15.97
CA ASP A 43 -13.81 56.85 -14.83
C ASP A 43 -14.04 55.86 -13.67
N ALA A 44 -13.86 56.29 -12.41
CA ALA A 44 -14.12 55.49 -11.20
C ALA A 44 -15.48 55.91 -10.56
N PRO A 45 -15.98 55.24 -9.50
CA PRO A 45 -15.46 55.55 -8.15
C PRO A 45 -15.38 54.39 -7.11
N VAL A 46 -14.31 54.45 -6.28
CA VAL A 46 -14.22 54.37 -4.79
C VAL A 46 -14.93 53.18 -4.08
N ARG A 47 -14.25 52.15 -3.53
CA ARG A 47 -13.31 52.01 -2.38
C ARG A 47 -14.00 51.98 -0.99
N GLN A 48 -13.90 50.85 -0.26
CA GLN A 48 -13.27 50.78 1.07
C GLN A 48 -13.13 49.34 1.61
N GLU A 49 -11.93 49.04 2.12
CA GLU A 49 -11.57 47.84 2.88
C GLU A 49 -12.02 47.95 4.34
N THR A 50 -12.36 46.82 4.96
CA THR A 50 -12.02 46.57 6.36
C THR A 50 -11.87 45.08 6.67
N THR A 51 -10.76 44.78 7.34
CA THR A 51 -10.37 43.54 8.02
C THR A 51 -11.32 43.13 9.16
N ALA A 52 -11.57 41.84 9.36
CA ALA A 52 -11.82 41.26 10.69
C ALA A 52 -11.72 39.72 10.69
N ALA A 53 -11.34 39.20 11.85
CA ALA A 53 -10.81 37.88 12.14
C ALA A 53 -11.85 36.76 12.30
N VAL A 54 -11.30 35.54 12.29
CA VAL A 54 -11.91 34.24 12.62
C VAL A 54 -12.22 34.17 14.12
N SER A 55 -13.42 33.74 14.50
CA SER A 55 -13.67 33.06 15.78
C SER A 55 -14.96 32.21 15.76
N GLU A 56 -14.91 31.17 16.58
CA GLU A 56 -15.75 29.98 16.69
C GLU A 56 -17.20 30.22 17.18
N LEU A 57 -18.16 29.33 16.83
CA LEU A 57 -18.97 28.57 17.81
C LEU A 57 -19.94 27.55 17.16
N ALA A 58 -20.17 26.47 17.91
CA ALA A 58 -20.90 25.21 17.67
C ALA A 58 -22.33 25.25 17.05
N PRO A 59 -22.81 24.12 16.49
CA PRO A 59 -24.25 23.94 16.23
C PRO A 59 -25.00 23.56 17.51
N ARG A 60 -26.08 24.29 17.79
CA ARG A 60 -27.02 24.01 18.87
C ARG A 60 -28.16 23.11 18.42
N LEU A 61 -28.58 22.30 19.38
CA LEU A 61 -29.67 21.34 19.43
C LEU A 61 -31.00 21.91 18.91
N GLY A 62 -31.69 21.09 18.10
CA GLY A 62 -33.10 21.28 17.74
C GLY A 62 -34.02 20.68 18.79
N ASP A 63 -35.11 21.40 19.03
CA ASP A 63 -36.08 21.31 20.12
C ASP A 63 -36.73 19.94 20.37
N VAL A 64 -36.89 19.66 21.66
CA VAL A 64 -37.72 18.60 22.22
C VAL A 64 -39.00 19.24 22.75
N ALA A 65 -40.14 18.93 22.14
CA ALA A 65 -41.45 19.26 22.69
C ALA A 65 -41.83 18.24 23.77
N THR A 66 -42.27 18.75 24.92
CA THR A 66 -42.68 18.00 26.12
C THR A 66 -44.20 17.87 26.23
N ARG A 67 -44.65 17.08 27.23
CA ARG A 67 -46.01 16.82 27.77
C ARG A 67 -46.65 15.51 27.28
N SER A 68 -47.08 14.56 28.12
CA SER A 68 -47.28 14.55 29.59
C SER A 68 -47.50 13.11 30.09
N GLN A 69 -47.06 12.83 31.34
CA GLN A 69 -47.74 12.12 32.46
C GLN A 69 -48.69 10.94 32.16
N GLU A 70 -48.75 9.82 32.89
CA GLU A 70 -48.49 9.46 34.30
C GLU A 70 -48.55 7.91 34.35
N ARG A 71 -47.60 7.19 34.98
CA ARG A 71 -47.62 6.68 36.37
C ARG A 71 -48.15 5.22 36.51
N ILE A 72 -47.41 4.46 37.33
CA ILE A 72 -47.79 3.33 38.22
C ILE A 72 -47.42 1.88 37.79
N ALA A 73 -46.60 1.28 38.68
CA ALA A 73 -46.50 -0.12 39.15
C ALA A 73 -45.72 -1.21 38.37
N ALA A 74 -44.58 -1.56 38.96
CA ALA A 74 -44.18 -2.88 39.50
C ALA A 74 -44.74 -4.20 38.89
N VAL A 75 -43.80 -5.00 38.35
CA VAL A 75 -43.58 -6.49 38.37
C VAL A 75 -44.74 -7.45 38.74
N PRO A 76 -44.85 -8.68 38.12
CA PRO A 76 -43.73 -9.63 37.97
C PRO A 76 -43.65 -10.51 36.70
N SER A 77 -42.46 -11.12 36.57
CA SER A 77 -42.05 -12.19 35.67
C SER A 77 -43.08 -13.30 35.47
N THR A 78 -43.27 -13.70 34.21
CA THR A 78 -43.62 -15.07 33.83
C THR A 78 -42.85 -15.48 32.58
N SER A 79 -42.02 -16.52 32.74
CA SER A 79 -41.26 -17.18 31.68
C SER A 79 -42.19 -17.98 30.74
N PRO A 80 -41.88 -18.06 29.44
CA PRO A 80 -42.32 -19.18 28.62
C PRO A 80 -41.18 -20.21 28.43
N SER A 81 -41.49 -21.46 28.74
CA SER A 81 -40.66 -22.65 28.49
C SER A 81 -40.31 -22.84 27.01
N PRO A 82 -39.11 -23.36 26.67
CA PRO A 82 -38.75 -23.68 25.29
C PRO A 82 -39.28 -25.06 24.87
N LYS A 83 -39.82 -25.15 23.65
CA LYS A 83 -40.11 -26.41 22.96
C LYS A 83 -38.80 -27.03 22.42
N PRO A 84 -38.62 -28.36 22.45
CA PRO A 84 -37.42 -29.00 21.92
C PRO A 84 -37.46 -29.04 20.38
N SER A 85 -36.45 -28.47 19.74
CA SER A 85 -36.16 -28.70 18.31
C SER A 85 -35.26 -29.93 18.16
N PRO A 86 -35.47 -30.78 17.14
CA PRO A 86 -34.71 -32.00 16.95
C PRO A 86 -33.26 -31.69 16.54
N THR A 87 -32.33 -32.39 17.17
CA THR A 87 -30.89 -32.34 16.94
C THR A 87 -30.57 -32.75 15.49
N ALA A 88 -30.12 -31.79 14.67
CA ALA A 88 -29.50 -32.09 13.40
C ALA A 88 -28.05 -32.53 13.64
N THR A 89 -27.78 -33.83 13.53
CA THR A 89 -26.41 -34.36 13.50
C THR A 89 -25.79 -33.98 12.16
N SER A 90 -25.13 -32.82 12.10
CA SER A 90 -24.24 -32.46 11.00
C SER A 90 -22.95 -33.28 11.10
N ALA A 91 -23.01 -34.53 10.65
CA ALA A 91 -21.81 -35.32 10.38
C ALA A 91 -21.12 -34.71 9.15
N LYS A 92 -19.95 -34.12 9.36
CA LYS A 92 -19.06 -33.65 8.30
C LYS A 92 -18.71 -34.84 7.40
N PRO A 93 -18.72 -34.72 6.06
CA PRO A 93 -18.27 -35.80 5.18
C PRO A 93 -16.84 -36.23 5.53
N ASP A 94 -16.63 -37.54 5.63
CA ASP A 94 -15.32 -38.14 5.87
C ASP A 94 -14.32 -37.66 4.80
N PRO A 95 -13.11 -37.22 5.18
CA PRO A 95 -12.12 -36.82 4.19
C PRO A 95 -11.73 -38.03 3.35
N ASP A 96 -11.92 -37.93 2.05
CA ASP A 96 -11.48 -38.93 1.08
C ASP A 96 -9.96 -39.09 1.14
N LEU A 97 -9.50 -40.11 1.88
CA LEU A 97 -8.09 -40.45 2.08
C LEU A 97 -7.44 -41.06 0.81
N THR A 98 -8.20 -41.24 -0.27
CA THR A 98 -7.68 -41.81 -1.52
C THR A 98 -7.07 -40.76 -2.46
N ARG A 99 -7.32 -39.47 -2.20
CA ARG A 99 -6.72 -38.37 -2.98
C ARG A 99 -5.27 -38.15 -2.55
N LYS A 100 -4.32 -38.49 -3.42
CA LYS A 100 -2.91 -38.13 -3.26
C LYS A 100 -2.79 -36.63 -2.98
N ALA A 101 -2.17 -36.27 -1.86
CA ALA A 101 -1.93 -34.88 -1.49
C ALA A 101 -1.18 -34.16 -2.62
N ALA A 102 -1.58 -32.93 -2.92
CA ALA A 102 -0.86 -32.10 -3.88
C ALA A 102 0.61 -31.97 -3.43
N PRO A 103 1.58 -31.96 -4.37
CA PRO A 103 2.98 -31.76 -4.03
C PRO A 103 3.17 -30.47 -3.22
N LYS A 104 4.06 -30.51 -2.22
CA LYS A 104 4.44 -29.30 -1.47
C LYS A 104 5.01 -28.26 -2.44
N PRO A 105 4.64 -26.97 -2.33
CA PRO A 105 5.28 -25.90 -3.11
C PRO A 105 6.80 -25.91 -2.96
N PRO A 106 7.56 -25.47 -3.99
CA PRO A 106 9.00 -25.31 -3.87
C PRO A 106 9.33 -24.21 -2.84
N SER A 107 10.52 -24.27 -2.22
CA SER A 107 10.97 -23.26 -1.25
C SER A 107 11.36 -21.92 -1.89
N THR A 108 11.63 -21.92 -3.19
CA THR A 108 11.96 -20.73 -3.99
C THR A 108 11.32 -20.85 -5.36
N LYS A 109 10.74 -19.77 -5.85
CA LYS A 109 10.23 -19.65 -7.21
C LYS A 109 10.25 -18.18 -7.64
N VAL A 110 10.73 -17.91 -8.85
CA VAL A 110 10.63 -16.60 -9.51
C VAL A 110 10.01 -16.83 -10.86
N LEU A 111 9.02 -16.02 -11.22
CA LEU A 111 8.36 -16.07 -12.53
C LEU A 111 9.22 -15.31 -13.54
N ASP A 112 9.28 -15.83 -14.77
CA ASP A 112 9.73 -15.03 -15.90
C ASP A 112 8.67 -13.97 -16.18
N TYR A 113 9.11 -12.74 -16.45
CA TYR A 113 8.21 -11.63 -16.74
C TYR A 113 8.93 -10.59 -17.60
N THR A 114 8.17 -9.88 -18.42
CA THR A 114 8.69 -8.71 -19.13
C THR A 114 8.61 -7.53 -18.17
N TYR A 115 9.73 -6.92 -17.80
CA TYR A 115 9.73 -5.71 -16.97
C TYR A 115 9.37 -4.47 -17.80
N GLU A 116 8.61 -3.55 -17.21
CA GLU A 116 8.41 -2.20 -17.73
C GLU A 116 8.30 -1.20 -16.57
N ALA A 117 8.98 -0.05 -16.71
CA ALA A 117 8.90 1.06 -15.78
C ALA A 117 7.63 1.89 -16.03
N GLN A 118 7.16 2.62 -15.01
CA GLN A 118 5.97 3.47 -15.16
C GLN A 118 6.25 4.61 -16.14
N THR A 119 5.31 4.87 -17.05
CA THR A 119 5.49 5.92 -18.07
C THR A 119 5.12 7.33 -17.56
N ALA A 120 4.43 7.42 -16.44
CA ALA A 120 4.00 8.69 -15.82
C ALA A 120 4.01 8.57 -14.29
N TYR A 121 4.07 9.71 -13.59
CA TYR A 121 4.19 9.75 -12.12
C TYR A 121 3.01 9.06 -11.38
N TRP A 122 1.82 9.06 -11.98
CA TRP A 122 0.59 8.47 -11.43
C TRP A 122 0.35 7.01 -11.87
N ASN A 123 1.15 6.52 -12.81
CA ASN A 123 0.97 5.22 -13.46
C ASN A 123 1.67 4.06 -12.70
N CYS A 124 1.82 4.15 -11.38
CA CYS A 124 2.38 3.03 -10.64
C CYS A 124 1.46 1.79 -10.65
N GLY A 125 0.14 1.99 -10.51
CA GLY A 125 -0.87 0.93 -10.52
C GLY A 125 -0.92 0.14 -11.83
N PRO A 126 -1.15 0.78 -12.99
CA PRO A 126 -1.18 0.09 -14.26
C PRO A 126 0.17 -0.57 -14.63
N ALA A 127 1.31 0.05 -14.31
CA ALA A 127 2.63 -0.56 -14.46
C ALA A 127 2.80 -1.84 -13.62
N ALA A 128 2.43 -1.80 -12.34
CA ALA A 128 2.54 -2.96 -11.45
C ALA A 128 1.62 -4.10 -11.90
N VAL A 129 0.38 -3.80 -12.27
CA VAL A 129 -0.55 -4.83 -12.79
C VAL A 129 -0.02 -5.43 -14.10
N ARG A 130 0.51 -4.60 -15.01
CA ARG A 130 1.10 -5.09 -16.26
C ARG A 130 2.29 -6.02 -16.01
N ASN A 131 3.20 -5.67 -15.09
CA ASN A 131 4.33 -6.53 -14.72
C ASN A 131 3.90 -7.84 -14.04
N ALA A 132 2.83 -7.82 -13.22
CA ALA A 132 2.27 -9.02 -12.62
C ALA A 132 1.54 -9.91 -13.64
N LEU A 133 0.87 -9.32 -14.63
CA LEU A 133 0.20 -10.04 -15.71
C LEU A 133 1.20 -10.68 -16.68
N SER A 134 2.29 -9.99 -17.03
CA SER A 134 3.35 -10.58 -17.86
C SER A 134 4.00 -11.77 -17.15
N ALA A 135 4.21 -11.68 -15.83
CA ALA A 135 4.63 -12.81 -15.00
C ALA A 135 3.63 -14.00 -15.02
N SER A 136 2.37 -13.71 -15.34
CA SER A 136 1.28 -14.69 -15.47
C SER A 136 1.05 -15.14 -16.91
N GLY A 137 1.93 -14.77 -17.85
CA GLY A 137 1.82 -15.10 -19.27
C GLY A 137 0.75 -14.30 -20.03
N VAL A 138 0.26 -13.19 -19.45
CA VAL A 138 -0.72 -12.30 -20.07
C VAL A 138 -0.04 -10.99 -20.45
N GLU A 139 0.14 -10.79 -21.75
CA GLU A 139 0.70 -9.54 -22.28
C GLU A 139 -0.37 -8.45 -22.37
N THR A 140 -0.03 -7.25 -21.90
CA THR A 140 -0.86 -6.05 -21.95
C THR A 140 0.02 -4.80 -21.91
N THR A 141 -0.58 -3.62 -22.06
CA THR A 141 0.10 -2.32 -21.93
C THR A 141 -0.38 -1.58 -20.69
N GLN A 142 0.41 -0.61 -20.22
CA GLN A 142 0.00 0.25 -19.09
C GLN A 142 -1.27 1.05 -19.43
N ASP A 143 -1.37 1.57 -20.67
CA ASP A 143 -2.54 2.32 -21.15
C ASP A 143 -3.81 1.46 -21.15
N ALA A 144 -3.72 0.19 -21.56
CA ALA A 144 -4.85 -0.73 -21.53
C ALA A 144 -5.34 -1.02 -20.10
N MET A 145 -4.46 -0.85 -19.10
CA MET A 145 -4.79 -1.06 -17.69
C MET A 145 -5.33 0.19 -16.99
N VAL A 146 -5.30 1.38 -17.61
CA VAL A 146 -5.81 2.63 -17.01
C VAL A 146 -7.30 2.53 -16.69
N ALA A 147 -8.14 2.18 -17.68
CA ALA A 147 -9.58 2.10 -17.48
C ALA A 147 -10.01 0.96 -16.53
N PRO A 148 -9.48 -0.28 -16.63
CA PRO A 148 -9.77 -1.35 -15.67
C PRO A 148 -9.47 -0.98 -14.21
N LEU A 149 -8.38 -0.23 -13.97
CA LEU A 149 -7.96 0.20 -12.63
C LEU A 149 -8.63 1.49 -12.17
N ASN A 150 -9.43 2.16 -13.03
CA ASN A 150 -9.90 3.51 -12.74
C ASN A 150 -8.74 4.45 -12.35
N ALA A 151 -7.60 4.30 -13.04
CA ALA A 151 -6.41 5.10 -12.80
C ALA A 151 -6.52 6.46 -13.51
N GLY A 152 -5.90 7.48 -12.93
CA GLY A 152 -5.76 8.80 -13.56
C GLY A 152 -4.64 9.58 -12.89
N GLU A 153 -4.61 10.90 -13.05
CA GLU A 153 -3.55 11.77 -12.49
C GLU A 153 -3.44 11.70 -10.95
N ASN A 154 -4.48 11.21 -10.27
CA ASN A 154 -4.49 10.94 -8.83
C ASN A 154 -3.99 9.53 -8.46
N GLY A 155 -3.55 8.73 -9.43
CA GLY A 155 -3.14 7.34 -9.27
C GLY A 155 -4.29 6.33 -9.33
N THR A 156 -4.04 5.11 -8.83
CA THR A 156 -5.06 4.06 -8.61
C THR A 156 -5.50 4.09 -7.15
N ASN A 157 -6.81 4.24 -6.90
CA ASN A 157 -7.30 4.59 -5.56
C ASN A 157 -7.16 3.45 -4.54
N SER A 158 -7.33 2.20 -4.95
CA SER A 158 -7.34 1.09 -3.98
C SER A 158 -6.84 -0.25 -4.51
N ALA A 159 -6.54 -1.17 -3.59
CA ALA A 159 -6.16 -2.53 -3.95
C ALA A 159 -7.30 -3.29 -4.65
N GLU A 160 -8.56 -2.97 -4.33
CA GLU A 160 -9.74 -3.50 -5.02
C GLU A 160 -9.75 -3.14 -6.51
N ASP A 161 -9.29 -1.95 -6.88
CA ASP A 161 -9.15 -1.53 -8.28
C ASP A 161 -8.14 -2.41 -9.04
N THR A 162 -7.00 -2.71 -8.41
CA THR A 162 -6.00 -3.61 -9.00
C THR A 162 -6.52 -5.05 -9.08
N THR A 163 -7.22 -5.54 -8.06
CA THR A 163 -7.87 -6.87 -8.08
C THR A 163 -8.89 -6.96 -9.21
N ARG A 164 -9.73 -5.92 -9.38
CA ARG A 164 -10.70 -5.86 -10.49
C ARG A 164 -9.99 -5.90 -11.84
N GLY A 165 -8.97 -5.07 -12.03
CA GLY A 165 -8.20 -5.03 -13.27
C GLY A 165 -7.52 -6.36 -13.60
N LEU A 166 -6.86 -6.97 -12.61
CA LEU A 166 -6.24 -8.29 -12.76
C LEU A 166 -7.27 -9.35 -13.18
N ASN A 167 -8.41 -9.41 -12.50
CA ASN A 167 -9.46 -10.40 -12.77
C ASN A 167 -10.14 -10.20 -14.14
N GLN A 168 -10.15 -9.00 -14.70
CA GLN A 168 -10.64 -8.78 -16.08
C GLN A 168 -9.73 -9.41 -17.14
N MET A 169 -8.45 -9.63 -16.82
CA MET A 169 -7.43 -10.11 -17.76
C MET A 169 -7.18 -11.63 -17.67
N VAL A 170 -7.74 -12.31 -16.67
CA VAL A 170 -7.53 -13.74 -16.44
C VAL A 170 -8.85 -14.48 -16.24
N LYS A 171 -8.87 -15.78 -16.57
CA LYS A 171 -10.08 -16.60 -16.41
C LYS A 171 -10.30 -16.97 -14.94
N GLY A 172 -11.58 -17.01 -14.53
CA GLY A 172 -12.00 -17.56 -13.24
C GLY A 172 -11.85 -16.62 -12.04
N ASN A 173 -11.47 -15.36 -12.27
CA ASN A 173 -11.31 -14.34 -11.23
C ASN A 173 -10.52 -14.84 -10.00
N PRO A 174 -9.26 -15.30 -10.17
CA PRO A 174 -8.51 -15.95 -9.11
C PRO A 174 -8.00 -14.97 -8.06
N TYR A 175 -7.95 -13.66 -8.35
CA TYR A 175 -7.42 -12.66 -7.43
C TYR A 175 -8.42 -12.25 -6.37
N ARG A 176 -7.95 -12.12 -5.13
CA ARG A 176 -8.69 -11.56 -4.00
C ARG A 176 -7.94 -10.38 -3.42
N THR A 177 -8.69 -9.37 -3.00
CA THR A 177 -8.13 -8.24 -2.25
C THR A 177 -8.01 -8.63 -0.79
N HIS A 178 -6.81 -8.45 -0.24
CA HIS A 178 -6.52 -8.64 1.18
C HIS A 178 -6.07 -7.32 1.78
N MET A 179 -6.86 -6.80 2.72
CA MET A 179 -6.60 -5.52 3.36
C MET A 179 -5.82 -5.67 4.66
N ILE A 180 -4.92 -4.70 4.91
CA ILE A 180 -4.18 -4.54 6.16
C ILE A 180 -4.58 -3.16 6.72
N PRO A 181 -5.67 -3.06 7.50
CA PRO A 181 -6.28 -1.78 7.86
C PRO A 181 -5.47 -0.92 8.86
N GLY A 182 -4.39 -1.47 9.42
CA GLY A 182 -3.51 -0.79 10.38
C GLY A 182 -2.10 -1.39 10.32
N PRO A 183 -1.33 -1.34 11.43
CA PRO A 183 -0.08 -2.10 11.51
C PRO A 183 -0.33 -3.59 11.22
N ALA A 184 0.55 -4.21 10.42
CA ALA A 184 0.40 -5.61 10.08
C ALA A 184 0.52 -6.50 11.32
N THR A 185 -0.46 -7.38 11.51
CA THR A 185 -0.41 -8.40 12.56
C THR A 185 0.37 -9.63 12.10
N PRO A 186 0.89 -10.47 13.01
CA PRO A 186 1.53 -11.73 12.64
C PRO A 186 0.66 -12.62 11.74
N ALA A 187 -0.65 -12.69 12.02
CA ALA A 187 -1.58 -13.47 11.19
C ALA A 187 -1.70 -12.92 9.76
N GLN A 188 -1.63 -11.60 9.57
CA GLN A 188 -1.62 -11.00 8.24
C GLN A 188 -0.28 -11.20 7.51
N MET A 189 0.83 -11.23 8.24
CA MET A 189 2.15 -11.58 7.69
C MET A 189 2.17 -13.03 7.21
N ASP A 190 1.64 -13.95 8.01
CA ASP A 190 1.51 -15.37 7.67
C ASP A 190 0.57 -15.57 6.47
N GLN A 191 -0.54 -14.84 6.43
CA GLN A 191 -1.48 -14.86 5.31
C GLN A 191 -0.81 -14.36 4.03
N LEU A 192 -0.12 -13.21 4.07
CA LEU A 192 0.61 -12.69 2.91
C LEU A 192 1.66 -13.69 2.41
N GLN A 193 2.40 -14.32 3.32
CA GLN A 193 3.37 -15.36 2.95
C GLN A 193 2.68 -16.53 2.23
N ALA A 194 1.58 -17.04 2.77
CA ALA A 194 0.84 -18.14 2.16
C ALA A 194 0.27 -17.77 0.78
N ASP A 195 -0.28 -16.55 0.66
CA ASP A 195 -0.88 -16.06 -0.58
C ASP A 195 0.17 -15.85 -1.67
N VAL A 196 1.33 -15.26 -1.35
CA VAL A 196 2.43 -15.12 -2.31
C VAL A 196 2.95 -16.48 -2.76
N VAL A 197 3.18 -17.41 -1.82
CA VAL A 197 3.66 -18.76 -2.18
C VAL A 197 2.65 -19.45 -3.08
N LYS A 198 1.36 -19.38 -2.76
CA LYS A 198 0.30 -19.97 -3.58
C LYS A 198 0.23 -19.33 -4.96
N ALA A 199 0.09 -18.01 -5.04
CA ALA A 199 -0.06 -17.28 -6.29
C ALA A 199 1.13 -17.52 -7.22
N ILE A 200 2.35 -17.33 -6.74
CA ILE A 200 3.57 -17.54 -7.53
C ILE A 200 3.75 -19.01 -7.92
N THR A 201 3.44 -19.96 -7.03
CA THR A 201 3.46 -21.39 -7.38
C THR A 201 2.48 -21.72 -8.50
N ASP A 202 1.31 -21.08 -8.50
CA ASP A 202 0.29 -21.20 -9.54
C ASP A 202 0.60 -20.35 -10.79
N GLY A 203 1.75 -19.66 -10.84
CA GLY A 203 2.16 -18.87 -12.00
C GLY A 203 1.46 -17.52 -12.09
N ARG A 204 1.07 -16.92 -10.96
CA ARG A 204 0.40 -15.62 -10.89
C ARG A 204 1.21 -14.62 -10.06
N GLY A 205 1.54 -13.47 -10.65
CA GLY A 205 2.12 -12.34 -9.92
C GLY A 205 1.12 -11.70 -8.95
N VAL A 206 1.61 -11.15 -7.84
CA VAL A 206 0.81 -10.43 -6.83
C VAL A 206 1.04 -8.93 -6.98
N VAL A 207 0.04 -8.10 -6.71
CA VAL A 207 0.17 -6.63 -6.76
C VAL A 207 -0.07 -6.06 -5.36
N ALA A 208 0.85 -5.24 -4.87
CA ALA A 208 0.83 -4.66 -3.53
C ALA A 208 0.70 -3.12 -3.60
N ASN A 209 -0.21 -2.56 -2.81
CA ASN A 209 -0.31 -1.12 -2.54
C ASN A 209 0.47 -0.82 -1.26
N ILE A 210 1.58 -0.08 -1.39
CA ILE A 210 2.49 0.25 -0.29
C ILE A 210 2.43 1.74 0.05
N VAL A 211 2.85 2.11 1.25
CA VAL A 211 2.91 3.51 1.71
C VAL A 211 4.00 3.70 2.76
N GLY A 212 4.69 4.83 2.70
CA GLY A 212 5.77 5.13 3.63
C GLY A 212 7.10 4.64 3.07
N SER A 213 7.85 3.84 3.81
CA SER A 213 9.19 3.42 3.38
C SER A 213 9.58 2.06 3.92
N ALA A 214 10.49 1.40 3.23
CA ALA A 214 11.03 0.12 3.63
C ALA A 214 12.50 -0.03 3.19
N THR A 215 13.21 -0.95 3.86
CA THR A 215 14.57 -1.32 3.50
C THR A 215 14.56 -2.74 2.92
N ASP A 216 15.18 -2.93 1.77
CA ASP A 216 15.34 -4.23 1.15
C ASP A 216 16.40 -5.09 1.85
N THR A 217 16.54 -6.36 1.46
CA THR A 217 17.48 -7.28 2.12
C THR A 217 18.96 -6.94 1.89
N ASP A 218 19.26 -6.08 0.91
CA ASP A 218 20.62 -5.64 0.58
C ASP A 218 20.93 -4.27 1.21
N GLY A 219 20.00 -3.72 2.00
CA GLY A 219 20.13 -2.42 2.69
C GLY A 219 19.69 -1.22 1.85
N GLY A 220 19.10 -1.43 0.68
CA GLY A 220 18.54 -0.38 -0.17
C GLY A 220 17.29 0.23 0.44
N TRP A 221 17.25 1.56 0.52
CA TRP A 221 16.12 2.32 1.06
C TRP A 221 15.14 2.72 -0.04
N HIS A 222 13.85 2.45 0.17
CA HIS A 222 12.77 2.74 -0.77
C HIS A 222 11.71 3.59 -0.07
N SER A 223 11.33 4.73 -0.67
CA SER A 223 10.45 5.71 -0.01
C SER A 223 9.35 6.23 -0.93
N PHE A 224 8.11 5.98 -0.52
CA PHE A 224 6.87 6.38 -1.19
C PHE A 224 5.86 6.89 -0.15
N PRO A 225 6.07 8.07 0.46
CA PRO A 225 5.18 8.61 1.49
C PRO A 225 3.74 8.85 1.00
N GLY A 226 3.56 9.14 -0.30
CA GLY A 226 2.23 9.28 -0.94
C GLY A 226 1.57 7.95 -1.33
N GLY A 227 2.31 6.84 -1.23
CA GLY A 227 1.90 5.53 -1.71
C GLY A 227 2.48 5.16 -3.08
N HIS A 228 2.52 3.86 -3.35
CA HIS A 228 3.02 3.29 -4.61
C HIS A 228 2.44 1.89 -4.83
N TYR A 229 2.44 1.42 -6.08
CA TYR A 229 2.08 0.04 -6.40
C TYR A 229 3.30 -0.69 -6.95
N ILE A 230 3.52 -1.90 -6.43
CA ILE A 230 4.61 -2.77 -6.84
C ILE A 230 4.10 -4.17 -7.18
N ALA A 231 4.78 -4.86 -8.08
CA ALA A 231 4.50 -6.26 -8.38
C ALA A 231 5.43 -7.18 -7.58
N VAL A 232 4.88 -8.25 -7.01
CA VAL A 232 5.64 -9.37 -6.46
C VAL A 232 5.65 -10.48 -7.50
N VAL A 233 6.85 -10.85 -7.95
CA VAL A 233 7.06 -11.79 -9.07
C VAL A 233 7.81 -13.06 -8.66
N GLY A 234 8.10 -13.20 -7.36
CA GLY A 234 8.80 -14.36 -6.85
C GLY A 234 8.93 -14.39 -5.34
N TYR A 235 9.40 -15.52 -4.83
CA TYR A 235 9.74 -15.71 -3.43
C TYR A 235 10.93 -16.66 -3.27
N LYS A 236 11.57 -16.59 -2.10
CA LYS A 236 12.57 -17.55 -1.60
C LYS A 236 12.32 -17.84 -0.13
N ASN A 237 12.99 -18.84 0.42
CA ASN A 237 12.91 -19.22 1.83
C ASN A 237 11.46 -19.52 2.28
N ASP A 238 10.75 -20.34 1.50
CA ASP A 238 9.34 -20.72 1.75
C ASP A 238 8.39 -19.51 1.83
N GLY A 239 8.71 -18.42 1.13
CA GLY A 239 7.90 -17.21 1.14
C GLY A 239 8.28 -16.17 2.19
N ARG A 240 9.38 -16.35 2.93
CA ARG A 240 9.86 -15.35 3.92
C ARG A 240 10.49 -14.11 3.28
N THR A 241 10.89 -14.21 2.02
CA THR A 241 11.46 -13.10 1.25
C THR A 241 10.85 -13.12 -0.15
N VAL A 242 10.46 -11.95 -0.64
CA VAL A 242 9.76 -11.80 -1.92
C VAL A 242 10.55 -10.94 -2.89
N ARG A 243 10.43 -11.24 -4.18
CA ARG A 243 11.05 -10.52 -5.29
C ARG A 243 10.08 -9.46 -5.77
N ILE A 244 10.47 -8.20 -5.65
CA ILE A 244 9.70 -7.07 -6.16
C ILE A 244 10.15 -6.76 -7.58
N ALA A 245 9.21 -6.48 -8.46
CA ALA A 245 9.41 -5.77 -9.72
C ALA A 245 8.82 -4.36 -9.54
N ASP A 246 9.69 -3.36 -9.42
CA ASP A 246 9.32 -2.00 -9.09
C ASP A 246 9.44 -1.09 -10.31
N SER A 247 8.32 -0.50 -10.69
CA SER A 247 8.21 0.34 -11.89
C SER A 247 8.70 1.77 -11.69
N ALA A 248 9.03 2.20 -10.46
CA ALA A 248 9.38 3.59 -10.16
C ALA A 248 10.74 4.04 -10.70
N ASN A 249 11.74 3.15 -10.67
CA ASN A 249 13.10 3.47 -11.10
C ASN A 249 13.65 2.36 -12.01
N PRO A 250 13.79 2.60 -13.33
CA PRO A 250 14.32 1.60 -14.25
C PRO A 250 15.78 1.19 -13.97
N ALA A 251 16.54 1.99 -13.22
CA ALA A 251 17.89 1.62 -12.78
C ALA A 251 17.89 0.64 -11.58
N LEU A 252 16.76 0.53 -10.86
CA LEU A 252 16.54 -0.41 -9.76
C LEU A 252 15.24 -1.20 -10.00
N PRO A 253 15.17 -1.99 -11.09
CA PRO A 253 13.91 -2.58 -11.55
C PRO A 253 13.40 -3.71 -10.64
N ALA A 254 14.27 -4.30 -9.81
CA ALA A 254 13.91 -5.39 -8.93
C ALA A 254 14.83 -5.53 -7.71
N TYR A 255 14.23 -5.87 -6.57
CA TYR A 255 14.93 -6.10 -5.31
C TYR A 255 14.25 -7.22 -4.50
N TRP A 256 14.90 -7.65 -3.42
CA TRP A 256 14.35 -8.64 -2.49
C TRP A 256 14.02 -7.97 -1.17
N ILE A 257 12.83 -8.21 -0.62
CA ILE A 257 12.41 -7.67 0.68
C ILE A 257 11.81 -8.79 1.53
N THR A 258 11.89 -8.69 2.86
CA THR A 258 11.22 -9.67 3.71
C THR A 258 9.70 -9.52 3.58
N THR A 259 8.96 -10.62 3.71
CA THR A 259 7.50 -10.58 3.65
C THR A 259 6.91 -9.81 4.82
N ILE A 260 7.59 -9.78 5.96
CA ILE A 260 7.24 -8.98 7.12
C ILE A 260 7.36 -7.49 6.82
N ASP A 261 8.48 -7.06 6.24
CA ASP A 261 8.68 -5.66 5.87
C ASP A 261 7.68 -5.23 4.78
N LEU A 262 7.40 -6.09 3.80
CA LEU A 262 6.35 -5.83 2.82
C LEU A 262 4.97 -5.69 3.48
N ALA A 263 4.60 -6.59 4.40
CA ALA A 263 3.32 -6.49 5.11
C ALA A 263 3.19 -5.18 5.89
N ASN A 264 4.26 -4.76 6.58
CA ASN A 264 4.32 -3.48 7.27
C ASN A 264 4.24 -2.29 6.30
N TRP A 265 4.87 -2.40 5.13
CA TRP A 265 4.85 -1.36 4.10
C TRP A 265 3.46 -1.19 3.46
N MET A 266 2.62 -2.21 3.55
CA MET A 266 1.21 -2.18 3.13
C MET A 266 0.25 -1.81 4.27
N ALA A 267 0.74 -1.34 5.43
CA ALA A 267 -0.13 -0.89 6.51
C ALA A 267 -1.10 0.19 6.01
N THR A 268 -2.37 0.08 6.42
CA THR A 268 -3.53 0.88 5.93
C THR A 268 -3.90 0.68 4.45
N ARG A 269 -3.27 -0.29 3.76
CA ARG A 269 -3.46 -0.60 2.34
C ARG A 269 -3.86 -2.06 2.15
N GLY A 270 -3.50 -2.66 1.01
CA GLY A 270 -3.80 -4.05 0.69
C GLY A 270 -3.08 -4.55 -0.54
N TYR A 271 -3.35 -5.80 -0.89
CA TYR A 271 -2.75 -6.48 -2.04
C TYR A 271 -3.76 -7.38 -2.76
N SER A 272 -3.40 -7.77 -3.98
CA SER A 272 -4.16 -8.63 -4.88
C SER A 272 -3.39 -9.95 -5.12
N ALA A 273 -3.89 -11.08 -4.63
CA ALA A 273 -3.26 -12.42 -4.76
C ALA A 273 -4.23 -13.54 -5.12
#